data_AF-A0A8H2VBN9-F1
#
_entry.id   AF-A0A8H2VBN9-F1
#
_cell.length_a   1.000
_cell.length_b   1.000
_cell.length_c   1.000
_cell.angle_alpha   90.00
_cell.angle_beta   90.00
_cell.angle_gamma   90.00
#
_symmetry.space_group_name_H-M   'P 1'
#
loop_
_entity.id
_entity.type
_entity.pdbx_description
1 polymer ?
#
loop_
_entity_poly.entity_id
_entity_poly.type
_entity_poly.pdbx_seq_one_letter_code
_entity_poly.pdbx_strand_id
1 'polypeptide(L)'
;MKIFNITFLLVSLLATNKVIGLEYLVSLKNDETIQHCMESSISKGYSVKEFFGAKIGKTFSIGSFRGLTVELSSRELLEKLKMNPFVADIVPNIRVKAFDDEKGVTDNQINSDNVNEELKSTREVQNFVNQNYYKERYKNYEIENESGNEYDDDESENNNKDDYYSKPKVVKKQFGAPRHLARISRRSQLPFDFQNAEKYKGSFNYYYDKWNQGSDVRVYILDSGVYNNQCEFEDRVKFGHDFTGEGPGDGNGHGTHVAGIVGSKTFGVAKKVTIVDVKCLDARGQGTLITVLSAIEFAVNDCNKHPRKKCVANLSLGALKNTIINNAIRAAVEDGVVMVVAAGNFNMNACWSSPASAPEAITVGAFDDRIDTIAKFSNWGPCVDIFAPGVGIMSLSNRSYPKYISYSGTSMASPSVCGMAALLLDKGLESKDIKSKLIEMATDDIFQKRTLIFKPKTPNRVLFSGIDKEDDECNNMNYPQLDLDALIEELNEYSTSFDIKEKYSKNYNLRLDNDVLLPFQESQIKKRSVDQAI
;
A
#
# COMPACT_ATOMS: atom_id res chain seq x y z
N MET A 1 23.15 68.97 -0.88
CA MET A 1 23.58 68.49 0.46
C MET A 1 22.90 67.16 0.71
N LYS A 2 23.53 66.00 0.89
CA LYS A 2 24.93 65.62 1.11
C LYS A 2 25.22 64.34 0.31
N ILE A 3 26.43 64.31 -0.22
CA ILE A 3 27.17 63.16 -0.78
C ILE A 3 27.77 62.37 0.39
N PHE A 4 27.91 61.03 0.27
CA PHE A 4 29.03 60.17 0.71
C PHE A 4 28.66 58.70 0.40
N ASN A 5 29.13 58.13 -0.72
CA ASN A 5 30.32 57.26 -0.90
C ASN A 5 30.14 55.81 -0.42
N ILE A 6 30.01 54.84 -1.35
CA ILE A 6 31.06 54.02 -2.01
C ILE A 6 31.64 52.95 -1.04
N THR A 7 31.51 51.67 -1.44
CA THR A 7 32.55 50.64 -1.65
C THR A 7 32.24 49.26 -1.02
N PHE A 8 32.56 48.19 -1.78
CA PHE A 8 32.51 46.74 -1.47
C PHE A 8 31.10 46.12 -1.42
N LEU A 9 30.66 45.24 -2.33
CA LEU A 9 31.36 44.09 -2.92
C LEU A 9 30.70 43.75 -4.28
N LEU A 10 31.37 44.09 -5.38
CA LEU A 10 31.04 43.61 -6.72
C LEU A 10 32.21 42.70 -7.11
N VAL A 11 32.17 41.45 -6.63
CA VAL A 11 33.14 40.40 -6.96
C VAL A 11 32.38 39.12 -7.30
N SER A 12 32.39 38.81 -8.59
CA SER A 12 32.17 37.51 -9.22
C SER A 12 30.98 36.67 -8.74
N LEU A 13 29.79 36.93 -9.29
CA LEU A 13 28.88 35.83 -9.66
C LEU A 13 29.18 35.43 -11.12
N LEU A 14 30.35 34.84 -11.35
CA LEU A 14 30.47 33.74 -12.30
C LEU A 14 29.95 32.50 -11.57
N ALA A 15 28.67 32.54 -11.17
CA ALA A 15 27.96 31.32 -10.84
C ALA A 15 27.78 30.60 -12.16
N THR A 16 28.46 29.48 -12.31
CA THR A 16 28.21 28.51 -13.36
C THR A 16 26.71 28.33 -13.50
N ASN A 17 26.12 28.82 -14.60
CA ASN A 17 24.79 28.42 -15.05
C ASN A 17 24.87 26.94 -15.46
N LYS A 18 25.08 26.05 -14.49
CA LYS A 18 24.78 24.64 -14.67
C LYS A 18 23.27 24.59 -14.58
N VAL A 19 22.60 24.74 -15.73
CA VAL A 19 21.18 24.41 -15.86
C VAL A 19 21.10 22.92 -15.52
N ILE A 20 20.74 22.61 -14.27
CA ILE A 20 20.53 21.24 -13.82
C ILE A 20 19.37 20.72 -14.65
N GLY A 21 19.63 19.75 -15.54
CA GLY A 21 18.56 19.16 -16.31
C GLY A 21 17.65 18.36 -15.38
N LEU A 22 16.35 18.44 -15.62
CA LEU A 22 15.39 17.60 -14.93
C LEU A 22 15.36 16.24 -15.63
N GLU A 23 15.34 15.17 -14.85
CA GLU A 23 15.18 13.83 -15.40
C GLU A 23 13.71 13.56 -15.70
N TYR A 24 13.44 13.16 -16.93
CA TYR A 24 12.11 12.77 -17.41
C TYR A 24 12.12 11.30 -17.80
N LEU A 25 10.97 10.68 -17.63
CA LEU A 25 10.69 9.36 -18.17
C LEU A 25 9.80 9.51 -19.40
N VAL A 26 10.25 8.90 -20.49
CA VAL A 26 9.55 8.83 -21.76
C VAL A 26 9.04 7.40 -21.93
N SER A 27 7.74 7.24 -22.16
CA SER A 27 7.15 5.97 -22.59
C SER A 27 6.94 5.97 -24.10
N LEU A 28 7.12 4.81 -24.74
CA LEU A 28 7.02 4.66 -26.19
C LEU A 28 5.71 3.96 -26.57
N LYS A 29 5.19 4.25 -27.77
CA LYS A 29 3.91 3.70 -28.24
C LYS A 29 3.99 2.21 -28.62
N ASN A 30 5.11 1.78 -29.19
CA ASN A 30 5.24 0.47 -29.83
C ASN A 30 6.58 -0.19 -29.50
N ASP A 31 6.64 -1.51 -29.69
CA ASP A 31 7.84 -2.35 -29.56
C ASP A 31 8.90 -2.12 -30.64
N GLU A 32 8.59 -1.36 -31.70
CA GLU A 32 9.55 -0.96 -32.75
C GLU A 32 10.58 0.02 -32.18
N THR A 33 11.48 -0.64 -31.44
CA THR A 33 12.72 -0.34 -30.79
C THR A 33 12.98 1.13 -30.52
N ILE A 34 13.28 1.41 -29.26
CA ILE A 34 14.01 2.60 -28.78
C ILE A 34 14.94 3.18 -29.86
N GLN A 35 15.64 2.33 -30.62
CA GLN A 35 16.41 2.67 -31.82
C GLN A 35 15.71 3.57 -32.87
N HIS A 36 14.47 3.31 -33.28
CA HIS A 36 13.73 4.19 -34.21
C HIS A 36 13.39 5.54 -33.58
N CYS A 37 12.99 5.54 -32.29
CA CYS A 37 12.82 6.80 -31.55
C CYS A 37 14.15 7.56 -31.50
N MET A 38 15.26 6.87 -31.25
CA MET A 38 16.61 7.43 -31.21
C MET A 38 17.06 8.01 -32.56
N GLU A 39 16.74 7.35 -33.66
CA GLU A 39 17.13 7.77 -35.02
C GLU A 39 16.21 8.86 -35.60
N SER A 40 15.02 9.06 -35.01
CA SER A 40 14.06 10.07 -35.46
C SER A 40 14.57 11.50 -35.29
N SER A 41 14.28 12.36 -36.26
CA SER A 41 14.67 13.78 -36.23
C SER A 41 13.92 14.55 -35.16
N ILE A 42 14.63 15.24 -34.26
CA ILE A 42 14.04 16.13 -33.25
C ILE A 42 14.20 17.61 -33.60
N SER A 43 15.20 17.95 -34.42
CA SER A 43 15.42 19.29 -34.97
C SER A 43 16.14 19.21 -36.32
N LYS A 44 16.19 20.31 -37.09
CA LYS A 44 16.87 20.33 -38.40
C LYS A 44 18.32 19.84 -38.25
N GLY A 45 18.59 18.64 -38.77
CA GLY A 45 19.93 18.05 -38.81
C GLY A 45 20.36 17.28 -37.55
N TYR A 46 19.48 17.03 -36.58
CA TYR A 46 19.80 16.22 -35.39
C TYR A 46 18.72 15.19 -35.09
N SER A 47 19.14 13.93 -34.95
CA SER A 47 18.33 12.84 -34.38
C SER A 47 18.18 13.00 -32.85
N VAL A 48 17.19 12.32 -32.26
CA VAL A 48 17.02 12.19 -30.80
C VAL A 48 18.33 11.70 -30.17
N LYS A 49 19.01 10.73 -30.77
CA LYS A 49 20.28 10.18 -30.29
C LYS A 49 21.42 11.17 -30.39
N GLU A 50 21.57 11.92 -31.48
CA GLU A 50 22.66 12.91 -31.59
C GLU A 50 22.43 14.08 -30.63
N PHE A 51 21.17 14.42 -30.40
CA PHE A 51 20.79 15.52 -29.52
C PHE A 51 20.88 15.14 -28.03
N PHE A 52 20.53 13.91 -27.67
CA PHE A 52 20.51 13.40 -26.29
C PHE A 52 21.58 12.35 -25.99
N GLY A 53 22.51 12.07 -26.90
CA GLY A 53 23.42 10.91 -26.86
C GLY A 53 24.38 10.86 -25.67
N ALA A 54 24.41 11.91 -24.85
CA ALA A 54 25.12 11.98 -23.57
C ALA A 54 24.19 12.17 -22.34
N LYS A 55 22.86 12.13 -22.53
CA LYS A 55 21.82 12.46 -21.53
C LYS A 55 20.69 11.42 -21.44
N ILE A 56 20.81 10.29 -22.15
CA ILE A 56 19.90 9.15 -21.99
C ILE A 56 20.42 8.31 -20.81
N GLY A 57 19.58 8.12 -19.81
CA GLY A 57 19.91 7.33 -18.62
C GLY A 57 19.56 5.86 -18.81
N LYS A 58 18.47 5.41 -18.20
CA LYS A 58 18.04 4.01 -18.17
C LYS A 58 16.97 3.73 -19.23
N THR A 59 16.95 2.52 -19.78
CA THR A 59 15.84 2.00 -20.61
C THR A 59 15.06 0.94 -19.82
N PHE A 60 13.77 0.82 -20.11
CA PHE A 60 12.84 -0.07 -19.44
C PHE A 60 12.10 -0.95 -20.44
N SER A 61 12.01 -2.23 -20.12
CA SER A 61 11.29 -3.25 -20.87
C SER A 61 10.49 -4.14 -19.91
N ILE A 62 9.20 -3.84 -19.75
CA ILE A 62 8.29 -4.53 -18.84
C ILE A 62 7.14 -5.10 -19.67
N GLY A 63 7.15 -6.39 -20.01
CA GLY A 63 6.13 -6.97 -20.90
C GLY A 63 6.00 -6.18 -22.21
N SER A 64 4.84 -5.57 -22.45
CA SER A 64 4.54 -4.67 -23.59
C SER A 64 4.99 -3.21 -23.38
N PHE A 65 5.35 -2.80 -22.17
CA PHE A 65 5.77 -1.44 -21.86
C PHE A 65 7.24 -1.19 -22.21
N ARG A 66 7.49 -0.09 -22.91
CA ARG A 66 8.82 0.41 -23.26
C ARG A 66 8.98 1.85 -22.78
N GLY A 67 10.12 2.15 -22.17
CA GLY A 67 10.43 3.50 -21.74
C GLY A 67 11.93 3.78 -21.63
N LEU A 68 12.26 5.05 -21.51
CA LEU A 68 13.64 5.51 -21.33
C LEU A 68 13.70 6.81 -20.54
N THR A 69 14.78 7.01 -19.78
CA THR A 69 15.02 8.25 -19.04
C THR A 69 15.88 9.19 -19.87
N VAL A 70 15.52 10.47 -19.86
CA VAL A 70 16.25 11.55 -20.51
C VAL A 70 16.41 12.73 -19.56
N GLU A 71 17.61 13.28 -19.51
CA GLU A 71 17.84 14.54 -18.81
C GLU A 71 17.56 15.73 -19.76
N LEU A 72 16.55 16.54 -19.43
CA LEU A 72 16.13 17.68 -20.25
C LEU A 72 16.37 19.00 -19.51
N SER A 73 17.06 19.93 -20.18
CA SER A 73 17.38 21.26 -19.65
C SER A 73 16.63 22.39 -20.36
N SER A 74 15.75 22.10 -21.33
CA SER A 74 14.97 23.10 -22.07
C SER A 74 13.52 22.67 -22.27
N ARG A 75 12.59 23.61 -22.00
CA ARG A 75 11.15 23.43 -22.21
C ARG A 75 10.82 23.21 -23.69
N GLU A 76 11.53 23.85 -24.60
CA GLU A 76 11.32 23.67 -26.04
C GLU A 76 11.59 22.23 -26.48
N LEU A 77 12.61 21.59 -25.89
CA LEU A 77 12.94 20.19 -26.18
C LEU A 77 11.89 19.23 -25.65
N LEU A 78 11.38 19.52 -24.45
CA LEU A 78 10.27 18.77 -23.88
C LEU A 78 9.06 18.79 -24.82
N GLU A 79 8.69 19.96 -25.34
CA GLU A 79 7.55 20.08 -26.27
C GLU A 79 7.82 19.39 -27.62
N LYS A 80 9.03 19.46 -28.16
CA LYS A 80 9.40 18.72 -29.38
C LYS A 80 9.34 17.20 -29.17
N LEU A 81 9.79 16.72 -28.02
CA LEU A 81 9.78 15.30 -27.70
C LEU A 81 8.36 14.77 -27.47
N LYS A 82 7.47 15.57 -26.85
CA LYS A 82 6.04 15.26 -26.75
C LYS A 82 5.36 15.07 -28.11
N MET A 83 5.78 15.82 -29.12
CA MET A 83 5.22 15.76 -30.47
C MET A 83 5.83 14.64 -31.32
N ASN A 84 6.81 13.90 -30.80
CA ASN A 84 7.44 12.82 -31.53
C ASN A 84 6.43 11.65 -31.73
N PRO A 85 6.29 11.11 -32.96
CA PRO A 85 5.28 10.08 -33.24
C PRO A 85 5.47 8.79 -32.45
N PHE A 86 6.67 8.49 -31.97
CA PHE A 86 6.99 7.28 -31.20
C PHE A 86 6.78 7.45 -29.68
N VAL A 87 6.67 8.69 -29.19
CA VAL A 87 6.48 8.98 -27.76
C VAL A 87 5.00 8.87 -27.42
N ALA A 88 4.67 8.00 -26.46
CA ALA A 88 3.33 7.85 -25.92
C ALA A 88 3.05 8.89 -24.84
N ASP A 89 4.00 9.08 -23.92
CA ASP A 89 3.89 10.00 -22.80
C ASP A 89 5.27 10.39 -22.28
N ILE A 90 5.35 11.54 -21.62
CA ILE A 90 6.56 12.02 -20.94
C ILE A 90 6.18 12.70 -19.63
N VAL A 91 6.76 12.21 -18.54
CA VAL A 91 6.52 12.71 -17.18
C VAL A 91 7.84 12.99 -16.46
N PRO A 92 7.89 13.99 -15.57
CA PRO A 92 9.07 14.20 -14.74
C PRO A 92 9.31 12.98 -13.82
N ASN A 93 10.56 12.74 -13.45
CA ASN A 93 10.89 11.77 -12.41
C ASN A 93 10.34 12.27 -11.06
N ILE A 94 9.23 11.69 -10.60
CA ILE A 94 8.56 12.08 -9.36
C ILE A 94 9.03 11.25 -8.17
N ARG A 95 8.87 11.81 -6.96
CA ARG A 95 9.05 11.06 -5.71
C ARG A 95 7.86 10.17 -5.42
N VAL A 96 8.14 8.97 -4.93
CA VAL A 96 7.19 7.96 -4.46
C VAL A 96 7.49 7.68 -3.00
N LYS A 97 6.48 7.40 -2.17
CA LYS A 97 6.67 7.12 -0.74
C LYS A 97 5.90 5.87 -0.31
N ALA A 98 6.39 5.20 0.73
CA ALA A 98 5.62 4.21 1.48
C ALA A 98 4.33 4.84 2.04
N PHE A 99 3.26 4.05 2.16
CA PHE A 99 2.00 4.47 2.78
C PHE A 99 1.86 3.98 4.23
N ASP A 100 2.65 4.53 5.13
CA ASP A 100 2.42 4.39 6.56
C ASP A 100 1.78 5.65 7.15
N ASP A 101 0.82 5.45 8.04
CA ASP A 101 0.45 6.49 9.00
C ASP A 101 1.27 6.23 10.26
N GLU A 102 2.52 6.70 10.28
CA GLU A 102 3.31 6.71 11.51
C GLU A 102 2.63 7.63 12.55
N LYS A 103 1.77 7.03 13.37
CA LYS A 103 1.61 7.41 14.77
C LYS A 103 2.18 6.33 15.68
N GLY A 104 3.38 5.84 15.32
CA GLY A 104 4.34 5.31 16.28
C GLY A 104 5.23 6.46 16.72
N VAL A 105 5.33 6.71 18.02
CA VAL A 105 6.12 7.81 18.60
C VAL A 105 7.59 7.71 18.14
N THR A 106 7.99 8.58 17.22
CA THR A 106 9.41 8.87 16.97
C THR A 106 9.88 9.90 17.98
N ASP A 107 10.71 9.46 18.92
CA ASP A 107 11.46 10.33 19.83
C ASP A 107 12.52 11.13 19.06
N ASN A 108 12.73 12.37 19.51
CA ASN A 108 13.82 13.30 19.21
C ASN A 108 13.79 14.13 17.90
N GLN A 109 13.20 15.32 18.03
CA GLN A 109 13.95 16.59 17.85
C GLN A 109 13.31 17.67 18.74
N ILE A 110 13.84 17.82 19.96
CA ILE A 110 13.53 18.96 20.82
C ILE A 110 14.32 20.15 20.26
N ASN A 111 13.60 21.14 19.72
CA ASN A 111 14.02 22.52 19.82
C ASN A 111 12.92 23.23 20.63
N SER A 112 13.31 23.69 21.81
CA SER A 112 12.48 24.49 22.70
C SER A 112 12.07 25.77 22.00
N ASP A 113 10.79 26.13 22.08
CA ASP A 113 10.33 27.31 22.82
C ASP A 113 8.80 27.47 22.69
N ASN A 114 8.16 27.64 23.85
CA ASN A 114 6.79 28.15 24.09
C ASN A 114 5.58 27.31 23.65
N VAL A 115 5.06 26.41 24.52
CA VAL A 115 3.60 26.16 24.68
C VAL A 115 3.25 25.71 26.11
N ASN A 116 2.17 26.29 26.65
CA ASN A 116 1.56 26.25 28.00
C ASN A 116 1.50 24.92 28.79
N GLU A 117 1.58 25.03 30.12
CA GLU A 117 1.70 23.96 31.12
C GLU A 117 0.45 23.10 31.40
N GLU A 118 -0.74 23.43 30.88
CA GLU A 118 -1.97 22.65 31.17
C GLU A 118 -2.21 21.45 30.24
N LEU A 119 -1.40 21.25 29.19
CA LEU A 119 -1.50 20.12 28.25
C LEU A 119 -0.46 19.01 28.50
N LYS A 120 0.40 19.15 29.53
CA LYS A 120 1.47 18.18 29.84
C LYS A 120 0.99 16.99 30.69
N SER A 121 0.07 17.18 31.63
CA SER A 121 -0.30 16.12 32.58
C SER A 121 -1.11 14.98 31.93
N THR A 122 -1.98 15.25 30.96
CA THR A 122 -2.76 14.23 30.25
C THR A 122 -1.97 13.51 29.15
N ARG A 123 -1.00 14.18 28.51
CA ARG A 123 -0.14 13.55 27.50
C ARG A 123 0.98 12.70 28.09
N GLU A 124 1.54 13.09 29.24
CA GLU A 124 2.60 12.32 29.90
C GLU A 124 2.07 11.01 30.48
N VAL A 125 0.85 10.98 31.02
CA VAL A 125 0.21 9.75 31.53
C VAL A 125 -0.10 8.78 30.38
N GLN A 126 -0.52 9.28 29.22
CA GLN A 126 -0.87 8.44 28.06
C GLN A 126 0.36 7.90 27.31
N ASN A 127 1.48 8.65 27.33
CA ASN A 127 2.75 8.23 26.73
C ASN A 127 3.55 7.26 27.62
N PHE A 128 3.47 7.41 28.95
CA PHE A 128 4.17 6.52 29.89
C PHE A 128 3.54 5.12 29.94
N VAL A 129 2.22 5.02 29.78
CA VAL A 129 1.52 3.73 29.66
C VAL A 129 1.90 3.03 28.35
N ASN A 130 1.89 3.73 27.21
CA ASN A 130 2.16 3.10 25.90
C ASN A 130 3.59 2.58 25.71
N GLN A 131 4.63 3.31 26.15
CA GLN A 131 6.01 2.86 25.92
C GLN A 131 6.44 1.67 26.79
N ASN A 132 5.92 1.57 28.02
CA ASN A 132 6.20 0.42 28.90
C ASN A 132 5.30 -0.79 28.56
N TYR A 133 4.11 -0.57 28.00
CA TYR A 133 3.15 -1.63 27.65
C TYR A 133 3.64 -2.59 26.55
N TYR A 134 4.41 -2.10 25.56
CA TYR A 134 4.93 -2.95 24.48
C TYR A 134 6.34 -3.49 24.74
N LYS A 135 7.11 -2.87 25.65
CA LYS A 135 8.51 -3.23 25.96
C LYS A 135 8.67 -4.46 26.85
N GLU A 136 7.67 -4.88 27.63
CA GLU A 136 7.79 -6.08 28.49
C GLU A 136 6.96 -7.28 27.99
N ARG A 137 6.08 -7.09 26.99
CA ARG A 137 4.92 -7.96 26.70
C ARG A 137 5.14 -9.11 25.71
N TYR A 138 6.33 -9.24 25.11
CA TYR A 138 6.62 -10.28 24.09
C TYR A 138 7.79 -11.21 24.42
N LYS A 139 8.35 -11.14 25.63
CA LYS A 139 9.31 -12.14 26.13
C LYS A 139 8.71 -13.56 26.24
N ASN A 140 7.38 -13.68 26.27
CA ASN A 140 6.67 -14.94 26.50
C ASN A 140 6.04 -15.57 25.23
N TYR A 141 6.46 -15.15 24.03
CA TYR A 141 6.08 -15.85 22.78
C TYR A 141 7.05 -16.98 22.40
N GLU A 142 8.11 -17.20 23.20
CA GLU A 142 8.91 -18.42 23.13
C GLU A 142 8.27 -19.48 24.03
N ILE A 143 7.81 -20.59 23.39
CA ILE A 143 7.38 -21.88 23.98
C ILE A 143 5.98 -21.79 24.63
N GLU A 144 4.90 -22.28 24.00
CA GLU A 144 4.53 -23.70 23.86
C GLU A 144 4.11 -24.03 22.42
N ASN A 145 4.97 -24.73 21.68
CA ASN A 145 4.62 -25.39 20.41
C ASN A 145 5.29 -26.78 20.34
N GLU A 146 5.37 -27.46 21.49
CA GLU A 146 5.65 -28.87 21.57
C GLU A 146 4.56 -29.52 22.44
N SER A 147 4.09 -30.69 22.02
CA SER A 147 2.97 -31.46 22.56
C SER A 147 1.55 -30.93 22.29
N GLY A 148 1.13 -30.92 21.03
CA GLY A 148 -0.28 -30.99 20.64
C GLY A 148 -0.53 -32.31 19.94
N ASN A 149 -1.28 -33.20 20.57
CA ASN A 149 -1.59 -34.56 20.12
C ASN A 149 -1.94 -34.61 18.63
N GLU A 150 -1.17 -35.42 17.91
CA GLU A 150 -1.46 -35.91 16.57
C GLU A 150 -2.68 -36.83 16.71
N TYR A 151 -3.87 -36.30 16.44
CA TYR A 151 -5.02 -37.14 16.15
C TYR A 151 -4.81 -37.66 14.72
N ASP A 152 -4.22 -38.85 14.64
CA ASP A 152 -4.32 -39.72 13.46
C ASP A 152 -5.78 -40.13 13.32
N ASP A 153 -6.50 -39.48 12.41
CA ASP A 153 -7.71 -40.07 11.84
C ASP A 153 -7.25 -41.13 10.82
N ASP A 154 -7.25 -42.39 11.28
CA ASP A 154 -7.17 -43.58 10.44
C ASP A 154 -8.34 -43.57 9.43
N GLU A 155 -8.05 -43.32 8.15
CA GLU A 155 -8.96 -43.71 7.07
C GLU A 155 -8.43 -44.93 6.32
N SER A 156 -9.18 -46.02 6.49
CA SER A 156 -9.06 -47.29 5.81
C SER A 156 -9.06 -47.14 4.29
N GLU A 157 -8.07 -47.76 3.64
CA GLU A 157 -7.99 -47.93 2.19
C GLU A 157 -9.22 -48.64 1.63
N ASN A 158 -10.03 -47.94 0.84
CA ASN A 158 -10.89 -48.57 -0.15
C ASN A 158 -10.41 -48.16 -1.55
N ASN A 159 -9.67 -49.09 -2.15
CA ASN A 159 -9.18 -49.02 -3.52
C ASN A 159 -10.36 -49.11 -4.50
N ASN A 160 -10.73 -47.98 -5.12
CA ASN A 160 -11.34 -47.98 -6.45
C ASN A 160 -10.66 -46.90 -7.30
N LYS A 161 -9.97 -47.36 -8.34
CA LYS A 161 -9.33 -46.55 -9.37
C LYS A 161 -10.41 -46.06 -10.32
N ASP A 162 -10.55 -44.74 -10.42
CA ASP A 162 -10.91 -43.94 -11.59
C ASP A 162 -11.62 -42.65 -11.15
N ASP A 163 -10.88 -41.77 -10.48
CA ASP A 163 -11.27 -40.36 -10.35
C ASP A 163 -10.01 -39.49 -10.32
N TYR A 164 -10.04 -38.38 -11.04
CA TYR A 164 -8.99 -37.37 -11.05
C TYR A 164 -9.03 -36.63 -9.69
N TYR A 165 -8.46 -37.25 -8.66
CA TYR A 165 -8.65 -36.90 -7.24
C TYR A 165 -8.16 -35.47 -6.93
N SER A 166 -9.13 -34.57 -6.73
CA SER A 166 -8.97 -33.37 -5.91
C SER A 166 -8.59 -33.81 -4.49
N LYS A 167 -7.40 -33.42 -4.01
CA LYS A 167 -6.98 -33.74 -2.63
C LYS A 167 -8.06 -33.26 -1.64
N PRO A 168 -8.49 -34.07 -0.66
CA PRO A 168 -9.46 -33.61 0.33
C PRO A 168 -8.93 -32.34 1.01
N LYS A 169 -9.79 -31.31 1.10
CA LYS A 169 -9.46 -30.02 1.73
C LYS A 169 -9.28 -30.23 3.23
N VAL A 170 -8.06 -30.55 3.65
CA VAL A 170 -7.72 -30.57 5.07
C VAL A 170 -7.43 -29.14 5.52
N VAL A 171 -8.24 -28.62 6.43
CA VAL A 171 -8.08 -27.27 7.01
C VAL A 171 -7.13 -27.35 8.20
N LYS A 172 -6.10 -26.49 8.24
CA LYS A 172 -5.24 -26.27 9.39
C LYS A 172 -5.68 -25.03 10.17
N LYS A 173 -5.32 -25.02 11.45
CA LYS A 173 -5.66 -23.96 12.41
C LYS A 173 -4.39 -23.45 13.09
N GLN A 174 -4.21 -22.12 13.12
CA GLN A 174 -3.26 -21.46 14.02
C GLN A 174 -4.05 -20.90 15.21
N PHE A 175 -3.75 -21.42 16.40
CA PHE A 175 -4.29 -20.90 17.66
C PHE A 175 -3.61 -19.57 18.02
N GLY A 176 -4.33 -18.71 18.75
CA GLY A 176 -3.83 -17.40 19.16
C GLY A 176 -3.40 -16.50 18.01
N ALA A 177 -4.08 -16.62 16.87
CA ALA A 177 -3.74 -15.87 15.67
C ALA A 177 -3.93 -14.35 15.88
N PRO A 178 -3.08 -13.51 15.25
CA PRO A 178 -3.31 -12.08 15.15
C PRO A 178 -4.70 -11.74 14.58
N ARG A 179 -5.26 -10.60 15.01
CA ARG A 179 -6.63 -10.18 14.64
C ARG A 179 -6.83 -10.10 13.13
N HIS A 180 -5.85 -9.60 12.37
CA HIS A 180 -6.01 -9.46 10.92
C HIS A 180 -6.18 -10.81 10.22
N LEU A 181 -5.39 -11.83 10.61
CA LEU A 181 -5.54 -13.18 10.10
C LEU A 181 -6.90 -13.78 10.49
N ALA A 182 -7.29 -13.58 11.75
CA ALA A 182 -8.57 -14.05 12.24
C ALA A 182 -9.77 -13.40 11.53
N ARG A 183 -9.66 -12.10 11.18
CA ARG A 183 -10.72 -11.33 10.52
C ARG A 183 -10.92 -11.78 9.07
N ILE A 184 -9.86 -12.16 8.36
CA ILE A 184 -9.97 -12.65 6.98
C ILE A 184 -10.42 -14.13 6.92
N SER A 185 -10.31 -14.87 8.02
CA SER A 185 -10.87 -16.23 8.14
C SER A 185 -12.33 -16.25 8.59
N ARG A 186 -12.98 -15.09 8.75
CA ARG A 186 -14.35 -15.01 9.24
C ARG A 186 -15.15 -13.96 8.45
N ARG A 187 -16.44 -14.22 8.28
CA ARG A 187 -17.36 -13.24 7.67
C ARG A 187 -17.85 -12.24 8.73
N SER A 188 -18.16 -12.74 9.92
CA SER A 188 -18.62 -11.94 11.07
C SER A 188 -17.50 -11.10 11.69
N GLN A 189 -17.89 -9.99 12.31
CA GLN A 189 -17.03 -9.12 13.08
C GLN A 189 -16.34 -9.88 14.24
N LEU A 190 -15.09 -9.52 14.53
CA LEU A 190 -14.38 -10.06 15.70
C LEU A 190 -14.78 -9.30 16.97
N PRO A 191 -15.01 -9.98 18.10
CA PRO A 191 -15.26 -9.30 19.37
C PRO A 191 -14.08 -8.38 19.73
N PHE A 192 -14.41 -7.21 20.25
CA PHE A 192 -13.45 -6.24 20.76
C PHE A 192 -14.04 -5.54 21.99
N ASP A 193 -13.20 -5.22 22.96
CA ASP A 193 -13.58 -4.51 24.18
C ASP A 193 -12.69 -3.27 24.30
N PHE A 194 -13.30 -2.09 24.18
CA PHE A 194 -12.58 -0.81 24.21
C PHE A 194 -12.00 -0.49 25.59
N GLN A 195 -12.58 -1.03 26.65
CA GLN A 195 -12.10 -0.83 28.02
C GLN A 195 -10.98 -1.83 28.36
N ASN A 196 -10.98 -3.00 27.69
CA ASN A 196 -9.95 -4.01 27.85
C ASN A 196 -9.60 -4.69 26.51
N ALA A 197 -8.69 -4.07 25.76
CA ALA A 197 -8.22 -4.57 24.46
C ALA A 197 -7.61 -5.98 24.52
N GLU A 198 -7.24 -6.47 25.71
CA GLU A 198 -6.59 -7.77 25.93
C GLU A 198 -7.59 -8.90 26.20
N LYS A 199 -8.85 -8.58 26.46
CA LYS A 199 -9.91 -9.55 26.83
C LYS A 199 -10.04 -10.72 25.87
N TYR A 200 -9.84 -10.48 24.56
CA TYR A 200 -9.97 -11.49 23.51
C TYR A 200 -8.62 -11.88 22.88
N LYS A 201 -7.49 -11.46 23.47
CA LYS A 201 -6.17 -11.82 22.94
C LYS A 201 -5.95 -13.32 23.11
N GLY A 202 -5.42 -13.96 22.07
CA GLY A 202 -5.18 -15.40 22.06
C GLY A 202 -6.43 -16.25 21.79
N SER A 203 -7.63 -15.67 21.85
CA SER A 203 -8.89 -16.39 21.58
C SER A 203 -9.17 -16.58 20.09
N PHE A 204 -8.40 -15.92 19.23
CA PHE A 204 -8.62 -15.96 17.79
C PHE A 204 -7.84 -17.06 17.11
N ASN A 205 -8.41 -17.55 16.01
CA ASN A 205 -7.84 -18.61 15.21
C ASN A 205 -7.77 -18.16 13.75
N TYR A 206 -6.72 -18.59 13.06
CA TYR A 206 -6.59 -18.45 11.61
C TYR A 206 -6.73 -19.83 10.97
N TYR A 207 -7.65 -19.94 10.00
CA TYR A 207 -7.92 -21.17 9.28
C TYR A 207 -7.35 -21.07 7.87
N TYR A 208 -6.56 -22.06 7.48
CA TYR A 208 -5.85 -22.06 6.21
C TYR A 208 -5.74 -23.48 5.64
N ASP A 209 -5.51 -23.58 4.34
CA ASP A 209 -5.40 -24.85 3.64
C ASP A 209 -4.11 -25.60 4.06
N LYS A 210 -4.21 -26.90 4.39
CA LYS A 210 -3.05 -27.73 4.76
C LYS A 210 -2.05 -27.85 3.62
N TRP A 211 -2.52 -27.93 2.39
CA TRP A 211 -1.73 -28.30 1.22
C TRP A 211 -1.25 -27.10 0.43
N ASN A 212 -2.10 -26.07 0.32
CA ASN A 212 -1.82 -24.88 -0.49
C ASN A 212 -1.50 -23.69 0.40
N GLN A 213 -0.21 -23.51 0.72
CA GLN A 213 0.28 -22.45 1.60
C GLN A 213 1.24 -21.47 0.90
N GLY A 214 1.38 -21.58 -0.43
CA GLY A 214 2.19 -20.71 -1.27
C GLY A 214 3.57 -21.26 -1.62
N SER A 215 3.86 -22.54 -1.38
CA SER A 215 5.24 -23.09 -1.49
C SER A 215 5.87 -22.99 -2.88
N ASP A 216 5.06 -22.87 -3.93
CA ASP A 216 5.52 -22.71 -5.32
C ASP A 216 5.27 -21.29 -5.87
N VAL A 217 5.09 -20.31 -5.00
CA VAL A 217 4.77 -18.94 -5.38
C VAL A 217 5.87 -17.99 -4.93
N ARG A 218 6.31 -17.12 -5.84
CA ARG A 218 7.18 -15.98 -5.53
C ARG A 218 6.34 -14.75 -5.26
N VAL A 219 6.58 -14.10 -4.13
CA VAL A 219 5.99 -12.83 -3.79
C VAL A 219 7.07 -11.75 -3.74
N TYR A 220 7.01 -10.80 -4.67
CA TYR A 220 7.93 -9.68 -4.75
C TYR A 220 7.45 -8.53 -3.85
N ILE A 221 8.29 -8.12 -2.92
CA ILE A 221 8.02 -6.98 -2.03
C ILE A 221 8.80 -5.79 -2.59
N LEU A 222 8.10 -4.90 -3.29
CA LEU A 222 8.67 -3.70 -3.90
C LEU A 222 8.54 -2.55 -2.89
N ASP A 223 9.55 -2.42 -2.04
CA ASP A 223 9.45 -1.62 -0.82
C ASP A 223 10.82 -1.11 -0.34
N SER A 224 11.00 -0.85 0.96
CA SER A 224 12.24 -0.32 1.58
C SER A 224 13.34 -1.36 1.83
N GLY A 225 13.11 -2.61 1.42
CA GLY A 225 13.96 -3.75 1.71
C GLY A 225 13.29 -4.76 2.65
N VAL A 226 13.90 -5.93 2.84
CA VAL A 226 13.47 -6.92 3.84
C VAL A 226 14.63 -7.30 4.75
N TYR A 227 14.45 -7.14 6.06
CA TYR A 227 15.41 -7.62 7.05
C TYR A 227 15.31 -9.15 7.20
N ASN A 228 16.19 -9.87 6.50
CA ASN A 228 16.17 -11.34 6.39
C ASN A 228 16.67 -12.10 7.66
N ASN A 229 17.11 -11.42 8.72
CA ASN A 229 17.70 -12.11 9.87
C ASN A 229 16.68 -12.51 10.95
N GLN A 230 15.51 -13.01 10.53
CA GLN A 230 14.44 -13.41 11.45
C GLN A 230 13.99 -14.84 11.23
N CYS A 231 13.95 -15.62 12.32
CA CYS A 231 13.43 -17.00 12.35
C CYS A 231 11.97 -17.12 11.84
N GLU A 232 11.26 -16.00 11.68
CA GLU A 232 9.89 -15.93 11.18
C GLU A 232 9.73 -16.25 9.70
N PHE A 233 10.79 -16.12 8.90
CA PHE A 233 10.74 -16.40 7.47
C PHE A 233 11.26 -17.80 7.10
N GLU A 234 11.95 -18.50 8.00
CA GLU A 234 12.44 -19.88 7.77
C GLU A 234 13.21 -19.99 6.43
N ASP A 235 14.15 -19.06 6.17
CA ASP A 235 14.98 -18.95 4.95
C ASP A 235 14.22 -18.71 3.61
N ARG A 236 12.92 -18.40 3.69
CA ARG A 236 12.07 -18.16 2.51
C ARG A 236 12.19 -16.75 1.92
N VAL A 237 12.98 -15.86 2.51
CA VAL A 237 13.32 -14.57 1.90
C VAL A 237 14.57 -14.72 1.04
N LYS A 238 14.46 -14.31 -0.22
CA LYS A 238 15.56 -14.23 -1.19
C LYS A 238 15.80 -12.77 -1.53
N PHE A 239 17.06 -12.35 -1.51
CA PHE A 239 17.42 -11.03 -2.01
C PHE A 239 17.27 -10.99 -3.52
N GLY A 240 16.50 -10.04 -4.03
CA GLY A 240 16.34 -9.77 -5.46
C GLY A 240 17.33 -8.72 -5.93
N HIS A 241 17.06 -7.46 -5.62
CA HIS A 241 17.93 -6.34 -5.99
C HIS A 241 17.67 -5.11 -5.12
N ASP A 242 18.66 -4.21 -5.06
CA ASP A 242 18.51 -2.87 -4.50
C ASP A 242 18.68 -1.81 -5.58
N PHE A 243 17.65 -0.99 -5.79
CA PHE A 243 17.63 0.11 -6.74
C PHE A 243 17.95 1.47 -6.12
N THR A 244 18.13 1.55 -4.80
CA THR A 244 18.44 2.81 -4.11
C THR A 244 19.93 3.09 -4.03
N GLY A 245 20.75 2.04 -4.12
CA GLY A 245 22.21 2.12 -4.00
C GLY A 245 22.70 2.09 -2.54
N GLU A 246 21.82 1.76 -1.60
CA GLU A 246 22.15 1.65 -0.17
C GLU A 246 22.64 0.24 0.22
N GLY A 247 22.45 -0.75 -0.64
CA GLY A 247 22.69 -2.16 -0.38
C GLY A 247 21.46 -2.92 0.14
N PRO A 248 21.60 -4.25 0.34
CA PRO A 248 20.52 -5.12 0.78
C PRO A 248 20.06 -4.81 2.21
N GLY A 249 18.84 -5.26 2.54
CA GLY A 249 18.25 -5.08 3.86
C GLY A 249 17.39 -3.83 3.98
N ASP A 250 16.72 -3.72 5.12
CA ASP A 250 15.67 -2.72 5.34
C ASP A 250 16.11 -1.65 6.33
N GLY A 251 16.51 -0.49 5.80
CA GLY A 251 16.92 0.66 6.61
C GLY A 251 15.74 1.43 7.23
N ASN A 252 14.53 1.22 6.73
CA ASN A 252 13.32 1.93 7.17
C ASN A 252 12.49 1.09 8.15
N GLY A 253 12.14 -0.14 7.77
CA GLY A 253 11.31 -1.06 8.55
C GLY A 253 9.98 -1.40 7.91
N HIS A 254 9.48 -0.55 7.00
CA HIS A 254 8.20 -0.71 6.34
C HIS A 254 8.15 -2.00 5.50
N GLY A 255 9.15 -2.26 4.65
CA GLY A 255 9.20 -3.45 3.80
C GLY A 255 9.26 -4.76 4.59
N THR A 256 9.98 -4.79 5.72
CA THR A 256 10.00 -5.94 6.64
C THR A 256 8.63 -6.21 7.26
N HIS A 257 7.92 -5.15 7.66
CA HIS A 257 6.58 -5.24 8.22
C HIS A 257 5.59 -5.80 7.19
N VAL A 258 5.61 -5.25 5.97
CA VAL A 258 4.81 -5.69 4.82
C VAL A 258 5.10 -7.16 4.48
N ALA A 259 6.37 -7.55 4.34
CA ALA A 259 6.78 -8.93 4.07
C ALA A 259 6.29 -9.90 5.16
N GLY A 260 6.30 -9.45 6.42
CA GLY A 260 5.78 -10.24 7.54
C GLY A 260 4.30 -10.56 7.42
N ILE A 261 3.47 -9.62 6.97
CA ILE A 261 2.01 -9.82 6.77
C ILE A 261 1.74 -10.75 5.58
N VAL A 262 2.58 -10.69 4.54
CA VAL A 262 2.47 -11.61 3.40
C VAL A 262 2.75 -13.04 3.85
N GLY A 263 3.91 -13.29 4.48
CA GLY A 263 4.44 -14.65 4.53
C GLY A 263 5.30 -15.02 5.74
N SER A 264 5.25 -14.30 6.86
CA SER A 264 5.89 -14.78 8.09
C SER A 264 5.14 -15.99 8.69
N LYS A 265 5.83 -16.75 9.54
CA LYS A 265 5.24 -17.85 10.31
C LYS A 265 4.07 -17.37 11.18
N THR A 266 4.26 -16.29 11.93
CA THR A 266 3.29 -15.82 12.93
C THR A 266 2.19 -14.94 12.33
N PHE A 267 2.55 -13.97 11.49
CA PHE A 267 1.65 -12.92 10.99
C PHE A 267 1.25 -13.10 9.52
N GLY A 268 1.90 -14.01 8.80
CA GLY A 268 1.72 -14.21 7.38
C GLY A 268 0.41 -14.91 7.03
N VAL A 269 -0.26 -14.38 6.00
CA VAL A 269 -1.39 -15.04 5.33
C VAL A 269 -0.91 -16.29 4.58
N ALA A 270 0.17 -16.18 3.80
CA ALA A 270 0.68 -17.27 2.99
C ALA A 270 1.99 -17.84 3.56
N LYS A 271 1.84 -18.82 4.46
CA LYS A 271 2.93 -19.26 5.36
C LYS A 271 4.10 -19.97 4.71
N LYS A 272 4.02 -20.34 3.43
CA LYS A 272 5.11 -21.05 2.72
C LYS A 272 5.61 -20.34 1.46
N VAL A 273 5.16 -19.11 1.18
CA VAL A 273 5.64 -18.35 0.01
C VAL A 273 7.13 -18.06 0.08
N THR A 274 7.76 -18.02 -1.09
CA THR A 274 9.09 -17.43 -1.23
C THR A 274 8.94 -15.93 -1.40
N ILE A 275 9.51 -15.14 -0.49
CA ILE A 275 9.52 -13.69 -0.55
C ILE A 275 10.76 -13.25 -1.31
N VAL A 276 10.61 -12.37 -2.28
CA VAL A 276 11.72 -11.75 -3.02
C VAL A 276 11.81 -10.28 -2.62
N ASP A 277 12.91 -9.92 -2.00
CA ASP A 277 13.21 -8.55 -1.58
C ASP A 277 13.64 -7.70 -2.78
N VAL A 278 12.80 -6.73 -3.17
CA VAL A 278 13.07 -5.81 -4.28
C VAL A 278 13.02 -4.39 -3.75
N LYS A 279 14.18 -3.90 -3.31
CA LYS A 279 14.28 -2.60 -2.65
C LYS A 279 14.23 -1.46 -3.65
N CYS A 280 13.20 -0.63 -3.56
CA CYS A 280 13.00 0.56 -4.40
C CYS A 280 12.72 1.85 -3.60
N LEU A 281 12.60 1.74 -2.28
CA LEU A 281 12.51 2.86 -1.35
C LEU A 281 13.76 2.87 -0.45
N ASP A 282 14.29 4.06 -0.19
CA ASP A 282 15.47 4.29 0.63
C ASP A 282 15.18 4.12 2.13
N ALA A 283 16.18 4.30 2.99
CA ALA A 283 16.04 4.20 4.44
C ALA A 283 15.02 5.20 5.05
N ARG A 284 14.59 6.22 4.28
CA ARG A 284 13.56 7.19 4.67
C ARG A 284 12.19 6.85 4.10
N GLY A 285 12.03 5.67 3.49
CA GLY A 285 10.79 5.23 2.84
C GLY A 285 10.50 5.98 1.54
N GLN A 286 11.51 6.56 0.90
CA GLN A 286 11.35 7.38 -0.31
C GLN A 286 11.98 6.69 -1.52
N GLY A 287 11.27 6.71 -2.64
CA GLY A 287 11.76 6.26 -3.93
C GLY A 287 11.49 7.28 -5.01
N THR A 288 11.86 6.91 -6.23
CA THR A 288 11.56 7.67 -7.43
C THR A 288 10.77 6.83 -8.41
N LEU A 289 10.14 7.45 -9.39
CA LEU A 289 9.49 6.74 -10.49
C LEU A 289 10.43 5.71 -11.14
N ILE A 290 11.71 6.07 -11.29
CA ILE A 290 12.74 5.20 -11.88
C ILE A 290 13.03 3.98 -11.01
N THR A 291 13.20 4.15 -9.69
CA THR A 291 13.48 3.01 -8.80
C THR A 291 12.29 2.05 -8.76
N VAL A 292 11.06 2.58 -8.73
CA VAL A 292 9.83 1.77 -8.75
C VAL A 292 9.67 1.02 -10.07
N LEU A 293 9.87 1.67 -11.23
CA LEU A 293 9.81 0.98 -12.52
C LEU A 293 10.91 -0.06 -12.68
N SER A 294 12.10 0.21 -12.15
CA SER A 294 13.20 -0.77 -12.14
C SER A 294 12.83 -2.01 -11.33
N ALA A 295 12.13 -1.81 -10.22
CA ALA A 295 11.65 -2.90 -9.37
C ALA A 295 10.53 -3.71 -10.02
N ILE A 296 9.59 -3.06 -10.72
CA ILE A 296 8.55 -3.74 -11.52
C ILE A 296 9.20 -4.55 -12.64
N GLU A 297 10.14 -3.96 -13.38
CA GLU A 297 10.90 -4.62 -14.43
C GLU A 297 11.65 -5.86 -13.91
N PHE A 298 12.31 -5.73 -12.76
CA PHE A 298 12.97 -6.86 -12.12
C PHE A 298 11.99 -7.98 -11.76
N ALA A 299 10.86 -7.65 -11.13
CA ALA A 299 9.86 -8.64 -10.72
C ALA A 299 9.31 -9.41 -11.92
N VAL A 300 8.99 -8.71 -13.02
CA VAL A 300 8.53 -9.33 -14.28
C VAL A 300 9.61 -10.23 -14.88
N ASN A 301 10.84 -9.73 -15.02
CA ASN A 301 11.94 -10.49 -15.61
C ASN A 301 12.35 -11.72 -14.78
N ASP A 302 12.32 -11.62 -13.46
CA ASP A 302 12.55 -12.77 -12.59
C ASP A 302 11.38 -13.76 -12.61
N CYS A 303 10.14 -13.26 -12.65
CA CYS A 303 8.95 -14.10 -12.77
C CYS A 303 8.95 -14.91 -14.06
N ASN A 304 9.40 -14.33 -15.17
CA ASN A 304 9.52 -15.02 -16.46
C ASN A 304 10.49 -16.21 -16.43
N LYS A 305 11.37 -16.29 -15.44
CA LYS A 305 12.26 -17.43 -15.20
C LYS A 305 11.61 -18.49 -14.29
N HIS A 306 10.47 -18.19 -13.67
CA HIS A 306 9.73 -19.13 -12.84
C HIS A 306 8.97 -20.13 -13.73
N PRO A 307 9.15 -21.46 -13.57
CA PRO A 307 8.60 -22.47 -14.50
C PRO A 307 7.09 -22.39 -14.75
N ARG A 308 6.33 -21.90 -13.76
CA ARG A 308 4.86 -21.78 -13.79
C ARG A 308 4.34 -20.34 -13.73
N LYS A 309 5.22 -19.33 -13.81
CA LYS A 309 4.90 -17.89 -13.65
C LYS A 309 3.94 -17.58 -12.47
N LYS A 310 4.06 -18.31 -11.35
CA LYS A 310 3.25 -18.07 -10.15
C LYS A 310 3.88 -16.94 -9.34
N CYS A 311 3.49 -15.72 -9.66
CA CYS A 311 4.12 -14.52 -9.16
C CYS A 311 3.09 -13.49 -8.71
N VAL A 312 3.31 -12.92 -7.53
CA VAL A 312 2.54 -11.78 -7.02
C VAL A 312 3.53 -10.68 -6.63
N ALA A 313 3.22 -9.43 -6.89
CA ALA A 313 4.00 -8.30 -6.40
C ALA A 313 3.13 -7.43 -5.49
N ASN A 314 3.69 -7.00 -4.37
CA ASN A 314 3.07 -6.03 -3.47
C ASN A 314 3.76 -4.67 -3.59
N LEU A 315 2.99 -3.61 -3.84
CA LEU A 315 3.46 -2.22 -3.83
C LEU A 315 2.66 -1.44 -2.77
N SER A 316 3.21 -1.39 -1.56
CA SER A 316 2.67 -0.65 -0.42
C SER A 316 3.18 0.80 -0.42
N LEU A 317 3.05 1.46 -1.56
CA LEU A 317 3.61 2.78 -1.84
C LEU A 317 2.74 3.56 -2.81
N GLY A 318 2.99 4.85 -2.95
CA GLY A 318 2.36 5.62 -4.02
C GLY A 318 2.79 7.06 -4.13
N ALA A 319 2.23 7.68 -5.16
CA ALA A 319 2.39 9.09 -5.49
C ALA A 319 1.10 9.61 -6.13
N LEU A 320 1.11 10.89 -6.52
CA LEU A 320 0.07 11.44 -7.39
C LEU A 320 -0.05 10.61 -8.67
N LYS A 321 -1.26 10.57 -9.23
CA LYS A 321 -1.58 9.80 -10.44
C LYS A 321 -0.53 9.99 -11.53
N ASN A 322 -0.02 8.87 -12.01
CA ASN A 322 1.01 8.80 -13.05
C ASN A 322 0.64 7.68 -14.03
N THR A 323 0.38 8.09 -15.28
CA THR A 323 0.02 7.23 -16.41
C THR A 323 1.12 6.21 -16.73
N ILE A 324 2.39 6.58 -16.59
CA ILE A 324 3.50 5.67 -16.88
C ILE A 324 3.57 4.53 -15.84
N ILE A 325 3.38 4.81 -14.55
CA ILE A 325 3.26 3.75 -13.53
C ILE A 325 2.08 2.83 -13.89
N ASN A 326 0.92 3.38 -14.21
CA ASN A 326 -0.26 2.57 -14.53
C ASN A 326 -0.02 1.68 -15.76
N ASN A 327 0.64 2.20 -16.80
CA ASN A 327 0.97 1.42 -17.99
C ASN A 327 1.99 0.31 -17.70
N ALA A 328 2.98 0.55 -16.84
CA ALA A 328 3.92 -0.46 -16.40
C ALA A 328 3.24 -1.56 -15.56
N ILE A 329 2.29 -1.19 -14.69
CA ILE A 329 1.47 -2.14 -13.93
C ILE A 329 0.62 -2.99 -14.87
N ARG A 330 -0.08 -2.37 -15.83
CA ARG A 330 -0.85 -3.10 -16.86
C ARG A 330 0.03 -4.12 -17.59
N ALA A 331 1.20 -3.69 -18.06
CA ALA A 331 2.10 -4.57 -18.79
C ALA A 331 2.68 -5.70 -17.92
N ALA A 332 2.90 -5.47 -16.62
CA ALA A 332 3.30 -6.53 -15.67
C ALA A 332 2.19 -7.56 -15.45
N VAL A 333 0.92 -7.10 -15.35
CA VAL A 333 -0.25 -7.99 -15.25
C VAL A 333 -0.43 -8.81 -16.53
N GLU A 334 -0.32 -8.17 -17.70
CA GLU A 334 -0.37 -8.84 -19.01
C GLU A 334 0.71 -9.92 -19.17
N ASP A 335 1.90 -9.74 -18.57
CA ASP A 335 2.99 -10.71 -18.61
C ASP A 335 2.87 -11.81 -17.53
N GLY A 336 1.82 -11.74 -16.70
CA GLY A 336 1.41 -12.79 -15.77
C GLY A 336 1.74 -12.55 -14.30
N VAL A 337 2.23 -11.35 -13.93
CA VAL A 337 2.46 -11.00 -12.52
C VAL A 337 1.22 -10.38 -11.91
N VAL A 338 0.69 -10.96 -10.83
CA VAL A 338 -0.43 -10.36 -10.10
C VAL A 338 0.06 -9.14 -9.32
N MET A 339 -0.44 -7.95 -9.64
CA MET A 339 -0.02 -6.70 -9.00
C MET A 339 -1.03 -6.28 -7.92
N VAL A 340 -0.60 -6.29 -6.65
CA VAL A 340 -1.42 -5.87 -5.50
C VAL A 340 -0.86 -4.57 -4.95
N VAL A 341 -1.71 -3.57 -4.78
CA VAL A 341 -1.29 -2.20 -4.48
C VAL A 341 -2.11 -1.57 -3.36
N ALA A 342 -1.49 -0.69 -2.58
CA ALA A 342 -2.16 0.06 -1.53
C ALA A 342 -2.98 1.23 -2.13
N ALA A 343 -4.19 1.48 -1.61
CA ALA A 343 -5.06 2.56 -2.09
C ALA A 343 -4.55 3.97 -1.72
N GLY A 344 -3.74 4.10 -0.67
CA GLY A 344 -3.23 5.35 -0.11
C GLY A 344 -3.96 5.83 1.15
N ASN A 345 -3.31 6.73 1.91
CA ASN A 345 -3.74 7.11 3.28
C ASN A 345 -4.16 8.59 3.41
N PHE A 346 -4.84 9.15 2.42
CA PHE A 346 -5.21 10.58 2.43
C PHE A 346 -6.72 10.85 2.50
N ASN A 347 -7.53 9.82 2.77
CA ASN A 347 -8.99 9.90 2.78
C ASN A 347 -9.57 10.55 1.50
N MET A 348 -8.95 10.29 0.35
CA MET A 348 -9.36 10.85 -0.95
C MET A 348 -9.74 9.75 -1.94
N ASN A 349 -10.17 10.16 -3.13
CA ASN A 349 -10.43 9.21 -4.22
C ASN A 349 -9.13 8.51 -4.66
N ALA A 350 -9.05 7.18 -4.50
CA ALA A 350 -7.90 6.36 -4.86
C ALA A 350 -7.47 6.52 -6.33
N CYS A 351 -8.43 6.87 -7.21
CA CYS A 351 -8.17 7.15 -8.62
C CYS A 351 -7.25 8.35 -8.87
N TRP A 352 -6.95 9.17 -7.86
CA TRP A 352 -6.03 10.30 -7.94
C TRP A 352 -4.58 9.94 -7.58
N SER A 353 -4.32 8.68 -7.26
CA SER A 353 -2.98 8.18 -6.91
C SER A 353 -2.57 7.02 -7.81
N SER A 354 -1.27 6.83 -7.97
CA SER A 354 -0.69 5.67 -8.65
C SER A 354 0.27 4.94 -7.71
N PRO A 355 0.31 3.60 -7.75
CA PRO A 355 -0.34 2.71 -8.72
C PRO A 355 -1.84 2.40 -8.49
N ALA A 356 -2.46 2.89 -7.41
CA ALA A 356 -3.87 2.60 -7.06
C ALA A 356 -4.90 2.87 -8.18
N SER A 357 -4.62 3.79 -9.09
CA SER A 357 -5.49 4.11 -10.24
C SER A 357 -5.29 3.23 -11.47
N ALA A 358 -4.40 2.23 -11.44
CA ALA A 358 -4.21 1.25 -12.50
C ALA A 358 -5.33 0.19 -12.44
N PRO A 359 -6.22 0.12 -13.45
CA PRO A 359 -7.39 -0.78 -13.39
C PRO A 359 -7.06 -2.27 -13.27
N GLU A 360 -5.92 -2.68 -13.83
CA GLU A 360 -5.46 -4.07 -13.86
C GLU A 360 -4.84 -4.52 -12.53
N ALA A 361 -4.42 -3.59 -11.66
CA ALA A 361 -3.98 -3.93 -10.31
C ALA A 361 -5.16 -4.34 -9.43
N ILE A 362 -4.84 -5.00 -8.32
CA ILE A 362 -5.74 -5.22 -7.20
C ILE A 362 -5.47 -4.12 -6.17
N THR A 363 -6.33 -3.11 -6.14
CA THR A 363 -6.17 -1.95 -5.26
C THR A 363 -6.88 -2.17 -3.93
N VAL A 364 -6.12 -2.05 -2.84
CA VAL A 364 -6.55 -2.47 -1.50
C VAL A 364 -6.74 -1.27 -0.56
N GLY A 365 -7.97 -1.09 -0.10
CA GLY A 365 -8.30 -0.15 0.98
C GLY A 365 -8.10 -0.75 2.37
N ALA A 366 -8.03 0.10 3.38
CA ALA A 366 -7.87 -0.31 4.78
C ALA A 366 -9.17 -0.14 5.56
N PHE A 367 -9.47 -1.09 6.43
CA PHE A 367 -10.54 -0.97 7.42
C PHE A 367 -10.06 -1.34 8.83
N ASP A 368 -10.80 -0.87 9.83
CA ASP A 368 -10.59 -1.18 11.24
C ASP A 368 -11.38 -2.43 11.63
N ASP A 369 -10.70 -3.54 11.91
CA ASP A 369 -11.33 -4.83 12.24
C ASP A 369 -11.95 -4.90 13.65
N ARG A 370 -11.83 -3.83 14.43
CA ARG A 370 -12.44 -3.72 15.77
C ARG A 370 -13.88 -3.24 15.67
N ILE A 371 -14.21 -2.50 14.62
CA ILE A 371 -15.53 -1.87 14.42
C ILE A 371 -16.11 -2.06 13.01
N ASP A 372 -15.38 -2.74 12.12
CA ASP A 372 -15.78 -2.97 10.72
C ASP A 372 -16.16 -1.65 10.02
N THR A 373 -15.27 -0.66 10.12
CA THR A 373 -15.40 0.63 9.42
C THR A 373 -14.19 0.89 8.54
N ILE A 374 -14.39 1.54 7.39
CA ILE A 374 -13.28 2.02 6.55
C ILE A 374 -12.38 2.91 7.42
N ALA A 375 -11.08 2.64 7.41
CA ALA A 375 -10.13 3.38 8.22
C ALA A 375 -10.17 4.87 7.84
N LYS A 376 -10.12 5.77 8.84
CA LYS A 376 -10.27 7.22 8.63
C LYS A 376 -9.31 7.78 7.57
N PHE A 377 -8.13 7.19 7.44
CA PHE A 377 -7.12 7.58 6.44
C PHE A 377 -7.29 6.92 5.08
N SER A 378 -8.01 5.80 4.96
CA SER A 378 -8.03 5.02 3.73
C SER A 378 -8.61 5.84 2.58
N ASN A 379 -7.89 5.87 1.46
CA ASN A 379 -8.46 6.27 0.19
C ASN A 379 -9.62 5.35 -0.20
N TRP A 380 -10.53 5.90 -0.99
CA TRP A 380 -11.83 5.30 -1.30
C TRP A 380 -12.20 5.54 -2.77
N GLY A 381 -13.36 5.04 -3.20
CA GLY A 381 -13.91 5.30 -4.53
C GLY A 381 -13.74 4.11 -5.48
N PRO A 382 -14.04 4.33 -6.78
CA PRO A 382 -14.23 3.24 -7.73
C PRO A 382 -12.93 2.53 -8.14
N CYS A 383 -11.76 3.09 -7.80
CA CYS A 383 -10.47 2.42 -8.05
C CYS A 383 -10.07 1.48 -6.91
N VAL A 384 -10.81 1.44 -5.79
CA VAL A 384 -10.60 0.40 -4.76
C VAL A 384 -11.36 -0.85 -5.20
N ASP A 385 -10.71 -2.02 -5.13
CA ASP A 385 -11.33 -3.31 -5.47
C ASP A 385 -11.84 -4.04 -4.23
N ILE A 386 -11.06 -4.00 -3.14
CA ILE A 386 -11.33 -4.75 -1.91
C ILE A 386 -10.70 -4.06 -0.69
N PHE A 387 -11.24 -4.29 0.49
CA PHE A 387 -10.68 -3.81 1.75
C PHE A 387 -10.07 -4.96 2.56
N ALA A 388 -9.00 -4.71 3.30
CA ALA A 388 -8.41 -5.63 4.27
C ALA A 388 -8.09 -4.90 5.59
N PRO A 389 -7.92 -5.62 6.71
CA PRO A 389 -7.54 -5.01 7.98
C PRO A 389 -6.27 -4.19 7.83
N GLY A 390 -6.30 -2.92 8.23
CA GLY A 390 -5.17 -2.00 8.07
C GLY A 390 -4.92 -1.07 9.26
N VAL A 391 -5.60 -1.28 10.40
CA VAL A 391 -5.47 -0.45 11.59
C VAL A 391 -4.88 -1.28 12.74
N GLY A 392 -3.74 -0.86 13.27
CA GLY A 392 -3.09 -1.55 14.40
C GLY A 392 -2.58 -2.95 14.05
N ILE A 393 -2.02 -3.12 12.85
CA ILE A 393 -1.56 -4.41 12.35
C ILE A 393 -0.18 -4.73 12.90
N MET A 394 -0.09 -5.77 13.71
CA MET A 394 1.18 -6.30 14.22
C MET A 394 1.89 -7.12 13.15
N SER A 395 3.18 -6.87 12.96
CA SER A 395 4.06 -7.66 12.09
C SER A 395 5.51 -7.51 12.54
N LEU A 396 6.44 -7.95 11.70
CA LEU A 396 7.88 -7.96 11.96
C LEU A 396 8.48 -6.55 11.96
N SER A 397 9.43 -6.30 12.85
CA SER A 397 10.30 -5.11 12.84
C SER A 397 11.57 -5.38 12.03
N ASN A 398 12.25 -4.36 11.51
CA ASN A 398 13.61 -4.50 10.95
C ASN A 398 14.73 -4.56 12.02
N ARG A 399 14.36 -4.66 13.31
CA ARG A 399 15.30 -4.73 14.43
C ARG A 399 15.20 -6.07 15.13
N SER A 400 16.29 -6.49 15.79
CA SER A 400 16.26 -7.68 16.67
C SER A 400 15.36 -7.47 17.90
N TYR A 401 15.24 -6.21 18.38
CA TYR A 401 14.35 -5.85 19.47
C TYR A 401 13.78 -4.43 19.31
N PRO A 402 12.45 -4.22 19.47
CA PRO A 402 11.43 -5.25 19.59
C PRO A 402 11.32 -6.08 18.29
N LYS A 403 11.06 -7.38 18.40
CA LYS A 403 10.95 -8.29 17.23
C LYS A 403 9.71 -7.97 16.38
N TYR A 404 8.64 -7.50 17.02
CA TYR A 404 7.35 -7.20 16.39
C TYR A 404 6.96 -5.74 16.64
N ILE A 405 6.27 -5.12 15.68
CA ILE A 405 5.79 -3.74 15.75
C ILE A 405 4.43 -3.60 15.08
N SER A 406 3.63 -2.64 15.54
CA SER A 406 2.29 -2.37 15.03
C SER A 406 2.29 -1.12 14.15
N TYR A 407 1.77 -1.23 12.93
CA TYR A 407 1.56 -0.11 12.01
C TYR A 407 0.11 -0.02 11.54
N SER A 408 -0.27 1.16 11.05
CA SER A 408 -1.55 1.40 10.40
C SER A 408 -1.34 2.01 9.03
N GLY A 409 -2.11 1.56 8.05
CA GLY A 409 -2.01 2.04 6.68
C GLY A 409 -2.65 1.08 5.69
N THR A 410 -2.98 1.60 4.51
CA THR A 410 -3.30 0.74 3.35
C THR A 410 -2.11 -0.15 2.97
N SER A 411 -0.89 0.26 3.32
CA SER A 411 0.32 -0.57 3.27
C SER A 411 0.27 -1.87 4.07
N MET A 412 -0.52 -1.93 5.14
CA MET A 412 -0.68 -3.14 5.97
C MET A 412 -1.88 -3.98 5.52
N ALA A 413 -2.87 -3.34 4.88
CA ALA A 413 -4.01 -4.03 4.27
C ALA A 413 -3.60 -4.77 2.98
N SER A 414 -2.86 -4.09 2.09
CA SER A 414 -2.38 -4.63 0.80
C SER A 414 -1.68 -5.99 0.88
N PRO A 415 -0.70 -6.22 1.80
CA PRO A 415 0.00 -7.50 1.88
C PRO A 415 -0.89 -8.67 2.33
N SER A 416 -2.00 -8.41 3.02
CA SER A 416 -2.96 -9.48 3.34
C SER A 416 -3.63 -10.02 2.08
N VAL A 417 -4.00 -9.13 1.15
CA VAL A 417 -4.56 -9.51 -0.16
C VAL A 417 -3.49 -10.14 -1.04
N CYS A 418 -2.25 -9.64 -0.99
CA CYS A 418 -1.11 -10.22 -1.70
C CYS A 418 -0.84 -11.67 -1.26
N GLY A 419 -0.86 -11.94 0.05
CA GLY A 419 -0.78 -13.31 0.56
C GLY A 419 -1.94 -14.18 0.07
N MET A 420 -3.18 -13.67 0.06
CA MET A 420 -4.32 -14.44 -0.45
C MET A 420 -4.20 -14.75 -1.95
N ALA A 421 -3.73 -13.79 -2.75
CA ALA A 421 -3.43 -13.99 -4.17
C ALA A 421 -2.39 -15.12 -4.35
N ALA A 422 -1.37 -15.16 -3.51
CA ALA A 422 -0.36 -16.21 -3.55
C ALA A 422 -0.96 -17.59 -3.20
N LEU A 423 -1.85 -17.68 -2.21
CA LEU A 423 -2.55 -18.93 -1.90
C LEU A 423 -3.42 -19.42 -3.07
N LEU A 424 -4.10 -18.51 -3.76
CA LEU A 424 -4.93 -18.85 -4.93
C LEU A 424 -4.09 -19.33 -6.13
N LEU A 425 -2.93 -18.70 -6.40
CA LEU A 425 -1.99 -19.20 -7.40
C LEU A 425 -1.45 -20.59 -7.04
N ASP A 426 -1.17 -20.85 -5.76
CA ASP A 426 -0.70 -22.17 -5.30
C ASP A 426 -1.76 -23.24 -5.55
N LYS A 427 -3.05 -22.92 -5.29
CA LYS A 427 -4.23 -23.74 -5.62
C LYS A 427 -4.46 -23.97 -7.12
N GLY A 428 -3.69 -23.32 -7.98
CA GLY A 428 -3.72 -23.55 -9.43
C GLY A 428 -4.58 -22.58 -10.22
N LEU A 429 -5.04 -21.47 -9.63
CA LEU A 429 -5.67 -20.41 -10.40
C LEU A 429 -4.64 -19.72 -11.30
N GLU A 430 -5.07 -19.28 -12.49
CA GLU A 430 -4.26 -18.44 -13.37
C GLU A 430 -4.22 -17.00 -12.84
N SER A 431 -3.12 -16.28 -13.07
CA SER A 431 -2.92 -14.91 -12.58
C SER A 431 -4.02 -13.94 -12.99
N LYS A 432 -4.53 -14.07 -14.22
CA LYS A 432 -5.63 -13.24 -14.77
C LYS A 432 -6.96 -13.39 -14.00
N ASP A 433 -7.17 -14.54 -13.36
CA ASP A 433 -8.42 -14.88 -12.66
C ASP A 433 -8.37 -14.57 -11.15
N ILE A 434 -7.21 -14.16 -10.63
CA ILE A 434 -7.01 -13.92 -9.20
C ILE A 434 -7.87 -12.75 -8.70
N LYS A 435 -7.92 -11.64 -9.45
CA LYS A 435 -8.69 -10.45 -9.06
C LYS A 435 -10.18 -10.76 -8.96
N SER A 436 -10.76 -11.41 -9.97
CA SER A 436 -12.17 -11.80 -9.97
C SER A 436 -12.46 -12.80 -8.85
N LYS A 437 -11.57 -13.77 -8.60
CA LYS A 437 -11.78 -14.74 -7.53
C LYS A 437 -11.73 -14.13 -6.13
N LEU A 438 -10.82 -13.20 -5.88
CA LEU A 438 -10.75 -12.46 -4.61
C LEU A 438 -12.04 -11.66 -4.36
N ILE A 439 -12.58 -11.03 -5.39
CA ILE A 439 -13.85 -10.30 -5.33
C ILE A 439 -15.02 -11.26 -5.06
N GLU A 440 -15.08 -12.38 -5.77
CA GLU A 440 -16.12 -13.42 -5.59
C GLU A 440 -16.13 -13.99 -4.17
N MET A 441 -14.95 -14.20 -3.59
CA MET A 441 -14.81 -14.75 -2.25
C MET A 441 -15.09 -13.75 -1.13
N ALA A 442 -15.04 -12.45 -1.42
CA ALA A 442 -15.12 -11.39 -0.42
C ALA A 442 -16.39 -11.49 0.45
N THR A 443 -16.37 -10.81 1.60
CA THR A 443 -17.60 -10.59 2.37
C THR A 443 -18.13 -9.21 2.02
N ASP A 444 -19.28 -9.16 1.36
CA ASP A 444 -19.95 -7.93 1.00
C ASP A 444 -20.75 -7.35 2.19
N ASP A 445 -21.14 -6.08 2.07
CA ASP A 445 -22.07 -5.38 2.97
C ASP A 445 -21.62 -5.25 4.44
N ILE A 446 -20.30 -5.26 4.67
CA ILE A 446 -19.71 -5.09 6.01
C ILE A 446 -19.80 -3.65 6.51
N PHE A 447 -19.50 -2.66 5.67
CA PHE A 447 -19.51 -1.26 6.09
C PHE A 447 -20.93 -0.72 6.16
N GLN A 448 -21.20 0.05 7.20
CA GLN A 448 -22.48 0.73 7.35
C GLN A 448 -22.71 1.69 6.18
N LYS A 449 -23.86 1.62 5.51
CA LYS A 449 -24.18 2.41 4.30
C LYS A 449 -23.90 3.92 4.47
N ARG A 450 -24.07 4.46 5.68
CA ARG A 450 -23.80 5.87 5.99
C ARG A 450 -22.32 6.28 5.82
N THR A 451 -21.37 5.40 6.12
CA THR A 451 -19.93 5.71 5.97
C THR A 451 -19.54 5.79 4.48
N LEU A 452 -20.34 5.18 3.61
CA LEU A 452 -20.18 5.18 2.16
C LEU A 452 -20.82 6.38 1.46
N ILE A 453 -21.75 7.11 2.11
CA ILE A 453 -22.42 8.29 1.53
C ILE A 453 -21.39 9.33 1.08
N PHE A 454 -20.37 9.55 1.90
CA PHE A 454 -19.29 10.49 1.62
C PHE A 454 -18.11 9.87 0.86
N LYS A 455 -18.27 8.62 0.41
CA LYS A 455 -17.26 7.83 -0.31
C LYS A 455 -17.90 7.19 -1.55
N PRO A 456 -18.43 8.01 -2.49
CA PRO A 456 -19.23 7.52 -3.60
C PRO A 456 -18.50 6.47 -4.44
N LYS A 457 -19.24 5.45 -4.89
CA LYS A 457 -18.76 4.34 -5.74
C LYS A 457 -17.66 3.47 -5.10
N THR A 458 -17.44 3.59 -3.79
CA THR A 458 -16.56 2.67 -3.05
C THR A 458 -17.27 1.33 -2.92
N PRO A 459 -16.61 0.20 -3.26
CA PRO A 459 -17.23 -1.11 -3.04
C PRO A 459 -17.32 -1.41 -1.54
N ASN A 460 -18.40 -2.08 -1.14
CA ASN A 460 -18.59 -2.52 0.23
C ASN A 460 -18.22 -4.00 0.36
N ARG A 461 -16.90 -4.30 0.34
CA ARG A 461 -16.42 -5.67 0.44
C ARG A 461 -15.07 -5.78 1.12
N VAL A 462 -14.93 -6.79 1.96
CA VAL A 462 -13.70 -7.09 2.69
C VAL A 462 -13.14 -8.46 2.33
N LEU A 463 -11.82 -8.59 2.39
CA LEU A 463 -11.08 -9.82 2.12
C LEU A 463 -11.58 -10.98 2.98
N PHE A 464 -11.81 -12.13 2.33
CA PHE A 464 -12.13 -13.40 2.99
C PHE A 464 -11.31 -14.54 2.38
N SER A 465 -10.91 -15.48 3.22
CA SER A 465 -10.02 -16.60 2.86
C SER A 465 -10.68 -17.72 2.06
N GLY A 466 -12.01 -17.74 1.96
CA GLY A 466 -12.76 -18.78 1.27
C GLY A 466 -12.78 -20.12 2.00
N ILE A 467 -12.42 -20.12 3.29
CA ILE A 467 -12.52 -21.27 4.18
C ILE A 467 -13.65 -20.94 5.16
N ASP A 468 -14.85 -21.41 4.83
CA ASP A 468 -15.99 -21.33 5.73
C ASP A 468 -15.79 -22.32 6.88
N LYS A 469 -16.31 -21.95 8.05
CA LYS A 469 -16.07 -22.65 9.30
C LYS A 469 -17.33 -23.38 9.76
N GLU A 470 -17.18 -24.60 10.26
CA GLU A 470 -18.28 -25.34 10.89
C GLU A 470 -18.40 -25.05 12.41
N ASP A 471 -17.31 -24.77 13.16
CA ASP A 471 -17.35 -24.75 14.64
C ASP A 471 -16.81 -23.46 15.36
N ASP A 472 -17.32 -22.23 15.11
CA ASP A 472 -17.00 -21.02 15.93
C ASP A 472 -18.13 -20.64 16.86
N GLU A 473 -17.85 -20.58 18.16
CA GLU A 473 -18.76 -20.04 19.18
C GLU A 473 -19.16 -18.58 18.89
N CYS A 474 -18.33 -17.83 18.15
CA CYS A 474 -18.59 -16.42 17.80
C CYS A 474 -19.22 -16.20 16.41
N ASN A 475 -19.46 -17.25 15.60
CA ASN A 475 -19.98 -17.07 14.23
C ASN A 475 -21.39 -16.43 14.21
N ASN A 476 -22.18 -16.67 15.26
CA ASN A 476 -23.56 -16.21 15.39
C ASN A 476 -23.74 -15.05 16.38
N MET A 477 -22.65 -14.48 16.90
CA MET A 477 -22.77 -13.35 17.82
C MET A 477 -23.00 -12.06 17.01
N ASN A 478 -24.24 -11.57 17.07
CA ASN A 478 -24.56 -10.19 16.70
C ASN A 478 -23.92 -9.28 17.74
N TYR A 479 -22.74 -8.76 17.43
CA TYR A 479 -22.13 -7.69 18.21
C TYR A 479 -22.80 -6.37 17.85
N PRO A 480 -22.99 -5.44 18.81
CA PRO A 480 -23.80 -4.25 18.60
C PRO A 480 -23.29 -3.47 17.40
N GLN A 481 -24.12 -3.40 16.36
CA GLN A 481 -23.97 -2.44 15.29
C GLN A 481 -24.09 -1.05 15.92
N LEU A 482 -23.00 -0.29 15.89
CA LEU A 482 -22.82 1.05 16.46
C LEU A 482 -22.49 1.09 17.96
N ASP A 483 -21.27 1.54 18.24
CA ASP A 483 -21.01 2.38 19.39
C ASP A 483 -21.61 3.77 19.11
N LEU A 484 -22.75 4.07 19.73
CA LEU A 484 -23.45 5.35 19.57
C LEU A 484 -22.61 6.52 20.09
N ASP A 485 -21.78 6.30 21.10
CA ASP A 485 -21.00 7.34 21.75
C ASP A 485 -19.81 7.74 20.88
N ALA A 486 -19.10 6.76 20.30
CA ALA A 486 -18.06 7.00 19.31
C ALA A 486 -18.59 7.72 18.05
N LEU A 487 -19.82 7.41 17.64
CA LEU A 487 -20.50 8.11 16.56
C LEU A 487 -20.83 9.56 16.93
N ILE A 488 -21.35 9.79 18.14
CA ILE A 488 -21.67 11.14 18.63
C ILE A 488 -20.40 11.98 18.69
N GLU A 489 -19.28 11.39 19.13
CA GLU A 489 -17.98 12.05 19.16
C GLU A 489 -17.48 12.42 17.76
N GLU A 490 -17.59 11.50 16.78
CA GLU A 490 -17.22 11.78 15.38
C GLU A 490 -18.11 12.86 14.74
N LEU A 491 -19.43 12.86 15.02
CA LEU A 491 -20.34 13.91 14.56
C LEU A 491 -20.04 15.27 15.21
N ASN A 492 -19.58 15.29 16.45
CA ASN A 492 -19.17 16.50 17.15
C ASN A 492 -17.83 17.06 16.62
N GLU A 493 -16.87 16.19 16.27
CA GLU A 493 -15.67 16.59 15.54
C GLU A 493 -16.01 17.16 14.15
N TYR A 494 -17.03 16.59 13.49
CA TYR A 494 -17.46 17.06 12.16
C TYR A 494 -18.19 18.42 12.25
N SER A 495 -19.05 18.63 13.25
CA SER A 495 -19.77 19.89 13.43
C SER A 495 -18.84 21.05 13.81
N THR A 496 -17.82 20.78 14.62
CA THR A 496 -16.79 21.77 14.97
C THR A 496 -15.88 22.13 13.79
N SER A 497 -15.70 21.24 12.81
CA SER A 497 -14.98 21.54 11.55
C SER A 497 -15.80 22.39 10.55
N PHE A 498 -17.13 22.40 10.68
CA PHE A 498 -18.05 23.10 9.77
C PHE A 498 -18.52 24.47 10.28
N ASP A 499 -18.10 24.88 11.48
CA ASP A 499 -18.35 26.22 12.00
C ASP A 499 -17.36 27.24 11.40
N ILE A 500 -17.41 27.38 10.08
CA ILE A 500 -16.65 28.37 9.28
C ILE A 500 -17.31 29.78 9.39
N LYS A 501 -18.05 30.07 10.47
CA LYS A 501 -18.69 31.39 10.64
C LYS A 501 -17.90 32.39 11.47
N GLU A 502 -16.83 32.00 12.16
CA GLU A 502 -16.07 32.96 12.99
C GLU A 502 -14.62 33.24 12.57
N LYS A 503 -14.07 32.54 11.57
CA LYS A 503 -12.64 32.73 11.19
C LYS A 503 -12.38 33.56 9.92
N TYR A 504 -13.42 34.07 9.25
CA TYR A 504 -13.29 34.83 7.99
C TYR A 504 -13.75 36.31 8.05
N SER A 505 -13.89 36.94 9.22
CA SER A 505 -14.24 38.37 9.29
C SER A 505 -13.08 39.35 9.57
N LYS A 506 -11.84 38.89 9.73
CA LYS A 506 -10.70 39.81 9.91
C LYS A 506 -9.50 39.39 9.07
N ASN A 507 -9.15 40.29 8.16
CA ASN A 507 -7.95 40.32 7.33
C ASN A 507 -7.99 39.35 6.15
N TYR A 508 -8.42 39.84 4.98
CA TYR A 508 -7.56 40.01 3.80
C TYR A 508 -8.40 40.68 2.70
N ASN A 509 -8.09 41.95 2.40
CA ASN A 509 -8.41 42.56 1.12
C ASN A 509 -7.56 41.85 0.05
N LEU A 510 -8.08 40.80 -0.56
CA LEU A 510 -7.52 40.19 -1.77
C LEU A 510 -8.50 40.47 -2.91
N ARG A 511 -8.13 41.45 -3.75
CA ARG A 511 -8.70 41.61 -5.09
C ARG A 511 -8.51 40.29 -5.85
N LEU A 512 -9.63 39.63 -6.16
CA LEU A 512 -9.71 38.55 -7.12
C LEU A 512 -9.85 39.18 -8.50
N ASP A 513 -8.74 39.31 -9.24
CA ASP A 513 -8.77 39.41 -10.69
C ASP A 513 -8.31 38.06 -11.25
N ASN A 514 -9.16 37.46 -12.08
CA ASN A 514 -9.04 36.23 -12.89
C ASN A 514 -9.62 34.93 -12.30
N ASP A 515 -10.88 34.73 -12.69
CA ASP A 515 -11.69 33.52 -12.85
C ASP A 515 -10.98 32.15 -12.79
N VAL A 516 -11.37 31.35 -11.80
CA VAL A 516 -11.39 29.88 -11.89
C VAL A 516 -12.86 29.46 -11.92
N LEU A 517 -13.34 29.09 -13.11
CA LEU A 517 -14.64 28.45 -13.32
C LEU A 517 -14.63 27.04 -12.72
N LEU A 518 -15.29 26.85 -11.57
CA LEU A 518 -15.69 25.54 -11.08
C LEU A 518 -16.94 25.07 -11.86
N PRO A 519 -16.96 23.85 -12.44
CA PRO A 519 -18.12 23.35 -13.16
C PRO A 519 -19.13 22.78 -12.17
N PHE A 520 -19.88 23.66 -11.50
CA PHE A 520 -21.14 23.31 -10.86
C PHE A 520 -22.21 24.24 -11.43
N GLN A 521 -22.81 23.86 -12.55
CA GLN A 521 -24.11 24.39 -12.92
C GLN A 521 -25.14 23.83 -11.92
N GLU A 522 -25.63 24.75 -11.08
CA GLU A 522 -26.89 24.79 -10.35
C GLU A 522 -27.69 23.48 -10.24
N SER A 523 -27.57 22.82 -9.08
CA SER A 523 -28.70 22.08 -8.51
C SER A 523 -29.14 22.78 -7.23
N GLN A 524 -30.20 23.60 -7.32
CA GLN A 524 -30.85 24.18 -6.15
C GLN A 524 -31.60 23.09 -5.39
N ILE A 525 -31.07 22.67 -4.24
CA ILE A 525 -31.84 21.86 -3.27
C ILE A 525 -32.69 22.83 -2.44
N LYS A 526 -34.00 22.90 -2.73
CA LYS A 526 -34.97 23.62 -1.90
C LYS A 526 -35.14 22.89 -0.56
N LYS A 527 -34.86 23.60 0.52
CA LYS A 527 -35.15 23.22 1.92
C LYS A 527 -36.66 23.05 2.09
N ARG A 528 -37.17 21.84 2.31
CA ARG A 528 -38.54 21.64 2.85
C ARG A 528 -38.48 21.83 4.36
N SER A 529 -39.32 22.72 4.87
CA SER A 529 -39.52 22.96 6.30
C SER A 529 -40.16 21.75 6.95
N VAL A 530 -39.53 21.29 8.02
CA VAL A 530 -40.11 20.38 9.01
C VAL A 530 -41.05 21.23 9.86
N ASP A 531 -42.35 21.10 9.65
CA ASP A 531 -43.44 21.46 10.57
C ASP A 531 -44.77 21.15 9.87
N GLN A 532 -45.16 19.86 9.87
CA GLN A 532 -46.54 19.37 9.70
C GLN A 532 -46.57 17.83 9.82
N ALA A 533 -46.38 17.34 11.03
CA ALA A 533 -46.93 16.10 11.58
C ALA A 533 -46.61 16.18 13.08
N ILE A 534 -47.58 16.73 13.82
CA ILE A 534 -47.46 17.20 15.22
C ILE A 534 -46.83 16.15 16.13
#